data_AF-A0A1E4LDV7-F1
#
_entry.id   AF-A0A1E4LDV7-F1
#
_cell.length_a   1.000
_cell.length_b   1.000
_cell.length_c   1.000
_cell.angle_alpha   90.00
_cell.angle_beta   90.00
_cell.angle_gamma   90.00
#
_symmetry.space_group_name_H-M   'P 1'
#
loop_
_entity.id
_entity.type
_entity.pdbx_description
1 polymer ?
#
loop_
_entity_poly.entity_id
_entity_poly.type
_entity_poly.pdbx_seq_one_letter_code
_entity_poly.pdbx_strand_id
1 'polypeptide(L)'
;MGAELRIESDDAVRLASELAALTGKPMNEAVLDVLREGVKRRLAVKDRRDRILGIAADIRGELARPLPTSDHSFLYDQDGLPT
;
A
#
# COMPACT_ATOMS: atom_id res chain seq x y z
N MET A 1 -9.52 -18.40 22.91
CA MET A 1 -9.40 -19.55 21.99
C MET A 1 -8.07 -19.41 21.26
N GLY A 2 -7.13 -20.34 21.47
CA GLY A 2 -5.88 -20.36 20.70
C GLY A 2 -6.15 -20.96 19.33
N ALA A 3 -5.78 -20.24 18.27
CA ALA A 3 -5.84 -20.76 16.90
C ALA A 3 -4.47 -21.40 16.58
N GLU A 4 -4.48 -22.65 16.14
CA GLU A 4 -3.28 -23.36 15.71
C GLU A 4 -3.19 -23.31 14.19
N LEU A 5 -2.03 -22.89 13.66
CA LEU A 5 -1.75 -22.89 12.23
C LEU A 5 -0.86 -24.10 11.92
N ARG A 6 -1.41 -25.10 11.25
CA ARG A 6 -0.65 -26.25 10.76
C ARG A 6 -0.30 -26.06 9.29
N ILE A 7 0.97 -26.25 8.97
CA ILE A 7 1.47 -26.16 7.60
C ILE A 7 1.96 -27.55 7.17
N GLU A 8 1.27 -28.16 6.22
CA GLU A 8 1.61 -29.47 5.65
C GLU A 8 2.28 -29.27 4.29
N SER A 9 3.49 -28.69 4.33
CA SER A 9 4.30 -28.45 3.13
C SER A 9 5.77 -28.59 3.48
N ASP A 10 6.45 -29.53 2.83
CA ASP A 10 7.88 -29.78 3.02
C ASP A 10 8.71 -28.53 2.67
N ASP A 11 8.29 -27.79 1.65
CA ASP A 11 8.91 -26.53 1.25
C ASP A 11 8.77 -25.45 2.32
N ALA A 12 7.60 -25.36 2.96
CA ALA A 12 7.41 -24.40 4.05
C ALA A 12 8.28 -24.74 5.26
N VAL A 13 8.42 -26.03 5.60
CA VAL A 13 9.30 -26.49 6.68
C VAL A 13 10.76 -26.19 6.36
N ARG A 14 11.19 -26.43 5.12
CA ARG A 14 12.56 -26.11 4.65
C ARG A 14 12.83 -24.60 4.77
N LEU A 15 11.94 -23.76 4.23
CA LEU A 15 12.09 -22.30 4.28
C LEU A 15 12.07 -21.76 5.72
N ALA A 16 11.21 -22.31 6.58
CA ALA A 16 11.16 -21.93 7.99
C ALA A 16 12.46 -22.31 8.73
N SER A 17 13.05 -23.45 8.39
CA SER A 17 14.33 -23.91 8.96
C SER A 17 15.50 -23.04 8.49
N GLU A 18 15.57 -22.71 7.20
CA GLU A 18 16.56 -21.78 6.66
C GLU A 18 16.44 -20.40 7.32
N LEU A 19 15.22 -19.89 7.48
CA LEU A 19 14.95 -18.61 8.13
C LEU A 19 15.38 -18.62 9.60
N ALA A 20 15.10 -19.70 10.33
CA ALA A 20 15.54 -19.87 11.72
C ALA A 20 17.08 -19.86 11.82
N ALA A 21 17.76 -20.59 10.93
CA ALA A 21 19.23 -20.63 10.89
C ALA A 21 19.84 -19.25 10.60
N LEU A 22 19.26 -18.48 9.67
CA LEU A 22 19.74 -17.15 9.32
C LEU A 22 19.51 -16.11 10.43
N THR A 23 18.41 -16.24 11.16
CA THR A 23 18.02 -15.28 12.21
C THR A 23 18.56 -15.63 13.59
N GLY A 24 19.02 -16.86 13.80
CA GLY A 24 19.43 -17.38 15.11
C GLY A 24 18.25 -17.54 16.09
N LYS A 25 17.02 -17.47 15.59
CA LYS A 25 15.78 -17.55 16.38
C LYS A 25 15.14 -18.93 16.26
N PRO A 26 14.31 -19.34 17.24
CA PRO A 26 13.51 -20.55 17.08
C PRO A 26 12.53 -20.38 15.90
N MET A 27 12.27 -21.50 15.22
CA MET A 27 11.53 -21.51 13.94
C MET A 27 10.15 -20.85 14.02
N ASN A 28 9.44 -21.04 15.12
CA ASN A 28 8.15 -20.42 15.38
C ASN A 28 8.25 -18.87 15.44
N GLU A 29 9.25 -18.34 16.14
CA GLU A 29 9.47 -16.90 16.29
C GLU A 29 9.92 -16.28 14.97
N ALA A 30 10.85 -16.93 14.27
CA ALA A 30 11.32 -16.49 12.96
C ALA A 30 10.15 -16.39 11.95
N VAL A 31 9.30 -17.41 11.87
CA VAL A 31 8.11 -17.41 11.01
C VAL A 31 7.10 -16.35 11.45
N LEU A 32 6.87 -16.21 12.76
CA LEU A 32 5.92 -15.23 13.29
C LEU A 32 6.34 -13.80 12.97
N ASP A 33 7.62 -13.49 13.03
CA ASP A 33 8.15 -12.17 12.70
C ASP A 33 7.94 -11.83 11.22
N VAL A 34 8.19 -12.78 10.31
CA VAL A 34 7.92 -12.58 8.88
C VAL A 34 6.43 -12.39 8.61
N LEU A 35 5.56 -13.14 9.28
CA LEU A 35 4.11 -12.96 9.15
C LEU A 35 3.68 -11.57 9.65
N ARG A 36 4.20 -11.13 10.80
CA ARG A 36 3.93 -9.79 11.35
C ARG A 36 4.40 -8.70 10.40
N GLU A 37 5.60 -8.81 9.84
CA GLU A 37 6.13 -7.85 8.88
C GLU A 37 5.30 -7.82 7.59
N GLY A 38 4.92 -9.00 7.08
CA GLY A 38 4.09 -9.14 5.90
C GLY A 38 2.71 -8.49 6.06
N VAL A 39 2.11 -8.60 7.25
CA VAL A 39 0.85 -7.91 7.60
C VAL A 39 1.08 -6.40 7.74
N LYS A 40 2.09 -5.98 8.51
CA LYS A 40 2.43 -4.56 8.72
C LYS A 40 2.64 -3.83 7.40
N ARG A 41 3.38 -4.42 6.46
CA ARG A 41 3.63 -3.84 5.13
C ARG A 41 2.34 -3.65 4.33
N ARG A 42 1.45 -4.65 4.33
CA ARG A 42 0.16 -4.57 3.62
C ARG A 42 -0.78 -3.54 4.23
N LEU A 43 -0.84 -3.49 5.56
CA LEU A 43 -1.62 -2.47 6.27
C LEU A 43 -1.09 -1.07 5.98
N ALA A 44 0.23 -0.86 6.00
CA ALA A 44 0.82 0.45 5.67
C ALA A 44 0.48 0.91 4.24
N VAL A 45 0.49 -0.01 3.26
CA VAL A 45 0.07 0.29 1.88
C VAL A 45 -1.41 0.66 1.81
N LYS A 46 -2.28 -0.13 2.48
CA LYS A 46 -3.72 0.15 2.53
C LYS A 46 -3.99 1.51 3.17
N ASP A 47 -3.37 1.79 4.30
CA ASP A 47 -3.52 3.03 5.05
C ASP A 47 -3.05 4.25 4.24
N ARG A 48 -1.93 4.13 3.51
CA ARG A 48 -1.48 5.16 2.57
C ARG A 48 -2.50 5.40 1.44
N ARG A 49 -3.04 4.34 0.84
CA ARG A 49 -4.04 4.45 -0.22
C ARG A 49 -5.30 5.14 0.29
N ASP A 50 -5.80 4.70 1.45
CA ASP A 50 -7.02 5.22 2.04
C ASP A 50 -6.84 6.71 2.43
N ARG A 51 -5.65 7.11 2.91
CA ARG A 51 -5.29 8.54 3.10
C ARG A 51 -5.32 9.35 1.80
N ILE A 52 -4.74 8.84 0.71
CA ILE A 52 -4.75 9.55 -0.58
C ILE A 52 -6.19 9.75 -1.08
N LEU A 53 -7.03 8.72 -0.95
CA LEU A 53 -8.44 8.80 -1.35
C LEU A 53 -9.23 9.78 -0.48
N GLY A 54 -8.96 9.82 0.83
CA GLY A 54 -9.54 10.81 1.74
C GLY A 54 -9.22 12.23 1.31
N ILE A 55 -7.93 12.55 1.13
CA ILE A 55 -7.49 13.87 0.66
C ILE A 55 -8.12 14.24 -0.68
N ALA A 56 -8.19 13.29 -1.64
CA ALA A 56 -8.81 13.54 -2.94
C ALA A 56 -10.32 13.79 -2.83
N ALA A 57 -11.00 13.17 -1.87
CA ALA A 57 -12.42 13.41 -1.59
C ALA A 57 -12.63 14.80 -0.97
N ASP A 58 -11.76 15.18 -0.02
CA ASP A 58 -11.78 16.50 0.63
C ASP A 58 -11.56 17.62 -0.40
N ILE A 59 -10.51 17.50 -1.23
CA ILE A 59 -10.25 18.44 -2.34
C ILE A 59 -11.48 18.55 -3.25
N ARG A 60 -12.08 17.42 -3.63
CA ARG A 60 -13.27 17.41 -4.49
C ARG A 60 -14.47 18.12 -3.85
N GLY A 61 -14.61 18.03 -2.52
CA GLY A 61 -15.67 18.71 -1.77
C GLY A 61 -15.53 20.23 -1.76
N GLU A 62 -14.30 20.74 -1.77
CA GLU A 62 -14.00 22.18 -1.71
C GLU A 62 -13.91 22.85 -3.09
N LEU A 63 -13.77 22.07 -4.18
CA LEU A 63 -13.71 22.64 -5.52
C LEU A 63 -15.03 23.33 -5.92
N ALA A 64 -14.92 24.59 -6.33
CA ALA A 64 -16.03 25.35 -6.91
C ALA A 64 -16.60 24.63 -8.13
N ARG A 65 -17.92 24.74 -8.34
CA ARG A 65 -18.62 24.19 -9.50
C ARG A 65 -19.03 25.30 -10.48
N PRO A 66 -18.90 25.09 -11.80
CA PRO A 66 -18.39 23.88 -12.47
C PRO A 66 -16.91 23.65 -12.17
N LEU A 67 -16.48 22.38 -12.17
CA LEU A 67 -15.10 22.04 -11.81
C LEU A 67 -14.13 22.82 -12.71
N PRO A 68 -13.12 23.52 -12.13
CA PRO A 68 -12.18 24.29 -12.91
C PRO A 68 -11.45 23.38 -13.90
N THR A 69 -11.43 23.79 -15.15
CA THR A 69 -10.67 23.13 -16.21
C THR A 69 -9.28 23.74 -16.29
N SER A 70 -8.26 22.92 -16.60
CA SER A 70 -6.94 23.41 -16.99
C SER A 70 -6.91 23.86 -18.46
N ASP A 71 -8.07 23.89 -19.12
CA ASP A 71 -8.21 24.46 -20.44
C ASP A 71 -8.06 25.98 -20.35
N HIS A 72 -6.97 26.45 -20.94
CA HIS A 72 -6.62 27.85 -21.04
C HIS A 72 -6.58 28.30 -22.50
N SER A 73 -7.26 27.59 -23.41
CA SER A 73 -7.35 27.93 -24.83
C SER A 73 -7.80 29.38 -25.08
N PHE A 74 -8.61 29.95 -24.17
CA PHE A 74 -9.03 31.35 -24.23
C PHE A 74 -7.90 32.38 -24.06
N LEU A 75 -6.73 31.98 -23.53
CA LEU A 75 -5.54 32.83 -23.39
C LEU A 75 -4.66 32.85 -24.65
N TYR A 76 -4.98 32.02 -25.64
CA TYR A 76 -4.19 31.86 -26.84
C TYR A 76 -5.06 32.11 -28.07
N ASP A 77 -4.47 32.69 -29.11
CA ASP A 77 -5.11 32.80 -30.42
C ASP A 77 -5.10 31.45 -31.18
N GLN A 78 -5.67 31.47 -32.38
CA GLN A 78 -5.74 30.31 -33.28
C GLN A 78 -4.37 29.78 -33.73
N ASP A 79 -3.31 30.59 -33.61
CA ASP A 79 -1.93 30.22 -33.92
C ASP A 79 -1.16 29.78 -32.66
N GLY A 80 -1.81 29.80 -31.48
CA GLY A 80 -1.26 29.39 -30.20
C GLY A 80 -0.43 30.48 -29.50
N LEU A 81 -0.54 31.74 -29.93
CA LEU A 81 0.17 32.87 -29.33
C LEU A 81 -0.66 33.50 -28.20
N PRO A 82 -0.03 33.96 -27.11
CA PRO A 82 -0.74 34.67 -26.05
C PRO A 82 -1.41 35.95 -26.59
N THR A 83 -2.69 36.12 -26.30
CA THR A 83 -3.49 37.31 -26.66
C THR A 83 -3.22 38.51 -25.76
#